data_AF-J2GS64-F1
#
_entry.id   AF-J2GS64-F1
#
_cell.length_a   1.000
_cell.length_b   1.000
_cell.length_c   1.000
_cell.angle_alpha   90.00
_cell.angle_beta   90.00
_cell.angle_gamma   90.00
#
_symmetry.space_group_name_H-M   'P 1'
#
loop_
_entity.id
_entity.type
_entity.pdbx_description
1 polymer ?
#
loop_
_entity_poly.entity_id
_entity_poly.type
_entity_poly.pdbx_seq_one_letter_code
_entity_poly.pdbx_strand_id
1 'polypeptide(L)'
;MLSTLVQQGLDSSEDLTCQVSALRRYDQETEQDAKRIGARLGRLLGDKSVHAAPHVRDERVERVVTRRARLARQIALAYVDVRRLQQDVALRSELRGQYKDNAEVAQFRREAGLASAIDGSLARSQDEVAQGELGFAQGRLDDAMTELARLVGDTPEALAARLGASAPIPNPPVDPLAIAAPDDPRRAALADGVLREARLAQALEESRRTVRDARNAYRSGAGGFATLYVAEAATTAVDLALLDARAGRVTATLDLWSGQDQGWAREGLAPVVAPVPPATDETITVTAGCD
;
A
#
# COMPACT_ATOMS: atom_id res chain seq x y z
N MET A 1 -2.18 4.77 -10.76
CA MET A 1 -1.04 3.90 -10.39
C MET A 1 -1.47 2.74 -9.51
N LEU A 2 -2.01 2.97 -8.30
CA LEU A 2 -2.43 1.88 -7.40
C LEU A 2 -3.46 0.92 -8.05
N SER A 3 -4.50 1.44 -8.70
CA SER A 3 -5.48 0.61 -9.41
C SER A 3 -4.84 -0.30 -10.47
N THR A 4 -3.87 0.21 -11.22
CA THR A 4 -3.10 -0.55 -12.21
C THR A 4 -2.29 -1.67 -11.57
N LEU A 5 -1.65 -1.43 -10.42
CA LEU A 5 -0.90 -2.45 -9.69
C LEU A 5 -1.82 -3.53 -9.11
N VAL A 6 -2.99 -3.13 -8.59
CA VAL A 6 -4.01 -4.09 -8.12
C VAL A 6 -4.46 -4.97 -9.28
N GLN A 7 -4.81 -4.38 -10.42
CA GLN A 7 -5.23 -5.15 -11.60
C GLN A 7 -4.13 -6.11 -12.06
N GLN A 8 -2.89 -5.62 -12.18
CA GLN A 8 -1.75 -6.43 -12.56
C GLN A 8 -1.56 -7.63 -11.60
N GLY A 9 -1.60 -7.41 -10.28
CA GLY A 9 -1.44 -8.50 -9.32
C GLY A 9 -2.60 -9.49 -9.31
N LEU A 10 -3.83 -9.05 -9.58
CA LEU A 10 -4.97 -9.94 -9.78
C LEU A 10 -4.79 -10.81 -11.03
N ASP A 11 -4.28 -10.23 -12.11
CA ASP A 11 -4.07 -10.92 -13.39
C ASP A 11 -2.84 -11.86 -13.36
N SER A 12 -1.80 -11.52 -12.61
CA SER A 12 -0.58 -12.33 -12.48
C SER A 12 -0.70 -13.47 -11.45
N SER A 13 -1.79 -13.54 -10.70
CA SER A 13 -1.96 -14.54 -9.64
C SER A 13 -2.33 -15.91 -10.20
N GLU A 14 -1.42 -16.87 -10.07
CA GLU A 14 -1.65 -18.27 -10.47
C GLU A 14 -2.80 -18.91 -9.68
N ASP A 15 -2.87 -18.71 -8.36
CA ASP A 15 -3.96 -19.21 -7.51
C ASP A 15 -5.33 -18.70 -7.99
N LEU A 16 -5.46 -17.39 -8.25
CA LEU A 16 -6.72 -16.83 -8.76
C LEU A 16 -7.08 -17.38 -10.14
N THR A 17 -6.09 -17.51 -11.02
CA THR A 17 -6.27 -18.10 -12.36
C THR A 17 -6.82 -19.53 -12.26
N CYS A 18 -6.26 -20.34 -11.36
CA CYS A 18 -6.70 -21.71 -11.13
C CYS A 18 -8.09 -21.81 -10.48
N GLN A 19 -8.43 -20.92 -9.55
CA GLN A 19 -9.77 -20.88 -8.97
C GLN A 19 -10.83 -20.49 -10.01
N VAL A 20 -10.55 -19.50 -10.87
CA VAL A 20 -11.45 -19.08 -11.94
C VAL A 20 -11.62 -20.19 -12.99
N SER A 21 -10.55 -20.88 -13.37
CA SER A 21 -10.63 -22.00 -14.32
C SER A 21 -11.42 -23.18 -13.74
N ALA A 22 -11.28 -23.48 -12.44
CA ALA A 22 -12.07 -24.49 -11.74
C ALA A 22 -13.56 -24.12 -11.69
N LEU A 23 -13.91 -22.85 -11.48
CA LEU A 23 -15.29 -22.36 -11.54
C LEU A 23 -15.88 -22.54 -12.95
N ARG A 24 -15.12 -22.20 -14.00
CA ARG A 24 -15.56 -22.36 -15.40
C ARG A 24 -15.78 -23.82 -15.78
N ARG A 25 -14.90 -24.73 -15.35
CA ARG A 25 -15.08 -26.18 -15.56
C ARG A 25 -16.35 -26.69 -14.89
N TYR A 26 -16.59 -26.27 -13.66
CA TYR A 26 -17.82 -26.61 -12.94
C TYR A 26 -19.08 -26.13 -13.68
N ASP A 27 -19.07 -24.89 -14.20
CA ASP A 27 -20.20 -24.35 -14.99
C ASP A 27 -20.45 -25.19 -16.26
N GLN A 28 -19.38 -25.59 -16.97
CA GLN A 28 -19.47 -26.42 -18.19
C GLN A 28 -19.98 -27.84 -17.91
N GLU A 29 -19.44 -28.52 -16.90
CA GLU A 29 -19.88 -29.86 -16.49
C GLU A 29 -21.35 -29.85 -16.11
N THR A 30 -21.74 -28.83 -15.34
CA THR A 30 -23.12 -28.63 -14.90
C THR A 30 -24.09 -28.42 -16.07
N GLU A 31 -23.70 -27.63 -17.07
CA GLU A 31 -24.49 -27.41 -18.28
C GLU A 31 -24.62 -28.71 -19.11
N GLN A 32 -23.53 -29.47 -19.25
CA GLN A 32 -23.53 -30.75 -19.97
C GLN A 32 -24.42 -31.79 -19.28
N ASP A 33 -24.36 -31.87 -17.95
CA ASP A 33 -25.20 -32.76 -17.16
C ASP A 33 -26.67 -32.37 -17.27
N ALA A 34 -26.99 -31.07 -17.20
CA ALA A 34 -28.35 -30.58 -17.42
C ALA A 34 -28.89 -30.95 -18.81
N LYS A 35 -28.07 -30.79 -19.87
CA LYS A 35 -28.41 -31.22 -21.24
C LYS A 35 -28.64 -32.73 -21.34
N ARG A 36 -27.77 -33.54 -20.71
CA ARG A 36 -27.87 -35.01 -20.70
C ARG A 36 -29.10 -35.50 -19.94
N ILE A 37 -29.40 -34.91 -18.78
CA ILE A 37 -30.56 -35.25 -17.97
C ILE A 37 -31.84 -34.80 -18.69
N GLY A 38 -31.88 -33.57 -19.21
CA GLY A 38 -32.99 -33.08 -20.03
C GLY A 38 -33.27 -33.98 -21.22
N ALA A 39 -32.25 -34.40 -21.98
CA ALA A 39 -32.40 -35.32 -23.10
C ALA A 39 -32.89 -36.73 -22.71
N ARG A 40 -32.64 -37.16 -21.47
CA ARG A 40 -33.15 -38.44 -20.93
C ARG A 40 -34.58 -38.30 -20.40
N LEU A 41 -34.88 -37.22 -19.68
CA LEU A 41 -36.21 -36.93 -19.15
C LEU A 41 -37.19 -36.59 -20.27
N GLY A 42 -36.78 -35.84 -21.30
CA GLY A 42 -37.59 -35.57 -22.49
C GLY A 42 -38.02 -36.85 -23.22
N ARG A 43 -37.16 -37.87 -23.23
CA ARG A 43 -37.51 -39.21 -23.75
C ARG A 43 -38.51 -39.97 -22.89
N LEU A 44 -38.62 -39.67 -21.59
CA LEU A 44 -39.41 -40.46 -20.63
C LEU A 44 -40.68 -39.75 -20.13
N LEU A 45 -40.68 -38.42 -20.03
CA LEU A 45 -41.64 -37.62 -19.27
C LEU A 45 -42.06 -36.33 -19.98
N GLY A 46 -41.63 -36.11 -21.24
CA GLY A 46 -41.76 -34.83 -21.93
C GLY A 46 -40.74 -33.80 -21.45
N ASP A 47 -40.63 -32.67 -22.16
CA ASP A 47 -39.57 -31.69 -21.98
C ASP A 47 -39.62 -31.05 -20.58
N LYS A 48 -38.62 -31.33 -19.75
CA LYS A 48 -38.45 -30.76 -18.40
C LYS A 48 -37.00 -30.35 -18.19
N SER A 49 -36.78 -29.08 -17.86
CA SER A 49 -35.47 -28.55 -17.49
C SER A 49 -35.11 -28.93 -16.05
N VAL A 50 -33.88 -29.41 -15.84
CA VAL A 50 -33.29 -29.62 -14.52
C VAL A 50 -32.26 -28.53 -14.30
N HIS A 51 -32.47 -27.70 -13.26
CA HIS A 51 -31.49 -26.69 -12.85
C HIS A 51 -30.55 -27.28 -11.81
N ALA A 52 -29.26 -26.97 -11.96
CA ALA A 52 -28.25 -27.32 -11.00
C ALA A 52 -28.46 -26.62 -9.65
N ALA A 53 -27.91 -27.20 -8.59
CA ALA A 53 -27.93 -26.68 -7.24
C ALA A 53 -27.21 -25.30 -7.16
N PRO A 54 -27.93 -24.17 -7.03
CA PRO A 54 -27.32 -22.83 -7.11
C PRO A 54 -26.29 -22.57 -6.00
N HIS A 55 -26.51 -23.14 -4.81
CA HIS A 55 -25.67 -22.91 -3.62
C HIS A 55 -24.20 -23.31 -3.80
N VAL A 56 -23.90 -24.43 -4.48
CA VAL A 56 -22.52 -24.91 -4.66
C VAL A 56 -21.72 -23.95 -5.56
N ARG A 57 -22.38 -23.39 -6.58
CA ARG A 57 -21.77 -22.40 -7.45
C ARG A 57 -21.50 -21.10 -6.69
N ASP A 58 -22.48 -20.64 -5.92
CA ASP A 58 -22.37 -19.41 -5.14
C ASP A 58 -21.21 -19.49 -4.16
N GLU A 59 -21.05 -20.61 -3.45
CA GLU A 59 -19.89 -20.84 -2.57
C GLU A 59 -18.54 -20.79 -3.31
N ARG A 60 -18.47 -21.29 -4.55
CA ARG A 60 -17.26 -21.22 -5.39
C ARG A 60 -16.96 -19.78 -5.80
N VAL A 61 -17.98 -19.02 -6.20
CA VAL A 61 -17.86 -17.59 -6.53
C VAL A 61 -17.36 -16.82 -5.32
N GLU A 62 -17.96 -17.02 -4.14
CA GLU A 62 -17.55 -16.33 -2.92
C GLU A 62 -16.11 -16.63 -2.49
N ARG A 63 -15.60 -17.84 -2.77
CA ARG A 63 -14.17 -18.16 -2.57
C ARG A 63 -13.26 -17.32 -3.48
N VAL A 64 -13.60 -17.16 -4.76
CA VAL A 64 -12.84 -16.33 -5.70
C VAL A 64 -12.89 -14.86 -5.28
N VAL A 65 -14.08 -14.36 -4.95
CA VAL A 65 -14.33 -12.98 -4.49
C VAL A 65 -13.48 -12.65 -3.28
N THR A 66 -13.53 -13.50 -2.25
CA THR A 66 -12.77 -13.31 -1.02
C THR A 66 -11.27 -13.29 -1.28
N ARG A 67 -10.76 -14.16 -2.16
CA ARG A 67 -9.34 -14.19 -2.55
C ARG A 67 -8.92 -12.94 -3.32
N ARG A 68 -9.73 -12.49 -4.29
CA ARG A 68 -9.49 -11.25 -5.05
C ARG A 68 -9.41 -10.04 -4.12
N ALA A 69 -10.40 -9.87 -3.25
CA ALA A 69 -10.44 -8.76 -2.30
C ALA A 69 -9.26 -8.79 -1.32
N ARG A 70 -8.89 -9.99 -0.83
CA ARG A 70 -7.73 -10.18 0.04
C ARG A 70 -6.41 -9.81 -0.66
N LEU A 71 -6.22 -10.21 -1.92
CA LEU A 71 -5.02 -9.89 -2.69
C LEU A 71 -4.96 -8.39 -3.02
N ALA A 72 -6.05 -7.80 -3.50
CA ALA A 72 -6.13 -6.37 -3.78
C ALA A 72 -5.79 -5.52 -2.55
N ARG A 73 -6.30 -5.91 -1.37
CA ARG A 73 -5.96 -5.26 -0.10
C ARG A 73 -4.49 -5.42 0.28
N GLN A 74 -3.90 -6.61 0.11
CA GLN A 74 -2.47 -6.81 0.37
C GLN A 74 -1.61 -5.91 -0.54
N ILE A 75 -1.92 -5.84 -1.83
CA ILE A 75 -1.23 -4.95 -2.78
C ILE A 75 -1.37 -3.48 -2.36
N ALA A 76 -2.57 -3.07 -1.95
CA ALA A 76 -2.81 -1.69 -1.51
C ALA A 76 -2.01 -1.33 -0.25
N LEU A 77 -1.96 -2.22 0.74
CA LEU A 77 -1.15 -2.02 1.95
C LEU A 77 0.35 -1.94 1.62
N ALA A 78 0.87 -2.89 0.83
CA ALA A 78 2.26 -2.90 0.40
C ALA A 78 2.64 -1.63 -0.40
N TYR A 79 1.73 -1.14 -1.25
CA TYR A 79 1.94 0.13 -1.96
C TYR A 79 2.00 1.33 -1.03
N VAL A 80 1.11 1.41 -0.03
CA VAL A 80 1.14 2.47 0.99
C VAL A 80 2.44 2.43 1.78
N ASP A 81 2.91 1.25 2.15
CA ASP A 81 4.18 1.06 2.86
C ASP A 81 5.39 1.52 2.03
N VAL A 82 5.43 1.18 0.73
CA VAL A 82 6.48 1.68 -0.18
C VAL A 82 6.46 3.21 -0.23
N ARG A 83 5.28 3.84 -0.41
CA ARG A 83 5.19 5.32 -0.47
C ARG A 83 5.54 5.98 0.86
N ARG A 84 5.23 5.35 1.98
CA ARG A 84 5.66 5.77 3.32
C ARG A 84 7.18 5.71 3.43
N LEU A 85 7.80 4.58 3.09
CA LEU A 85 9.24 4.37 3.21
C LEU A 85 10.06 5.23 2.23
N GLN A 86 9.54 5.51 1.03
CA GLN A 86 10.16 6.48 0.11
C GLN A 86 10.23 7.90 0.72
N GLN A 87 9.19 8.32 1.46
CA GLN A 87 9.18 9.61 2.15
C GLN A 87 10.07 9.59 3.40
N ASP A 88 10.11 8.49 4.15
CA ASP A 88 11.01 8.30 5.30
C ASP A 88 12.49 8.42 4.87
N VAL A 89 12.88 7.74 3.78
CA VAL A 89 14.22 7.87 3.19
C VAL A 89 14.50 9.29 2.74
N ALA A 90 13.53 9.97 2.10
CA ALA A 90 13.70 11.36 1.66
C ALA A 90 13.94 12.32 2.85
N LEU A 91 13.13 12.22 3.91
CA LEU A 91 13.25 13.04 5.13
C LEU A 91 14.59 12.79 5.83
N ARG A 92 15.01 11.54 5.97
CA ARG A 92 16.30 11.17 6.57
C ARG A 92 17.48 11.65 5.73
N SER A 93 17.36 11.56 4.41
CA SER A 93 18.38 12.08 3.49
C SER A 93 18.52 13.60 3.61
N GLU A 94 17.41 14.32 3.74
CA GLU A 94 17.42 15.77 3.95
C GLU A 94 18.06 16.12 5.31
N LEU A 95 17.68 15.44 6.39
CA LEU A 95 18.27 15.65 7.71
C LEU A 95 19.79 15.42 7.70
N ARG A 96 20.24 14.34 7.09
CA ARG A 96 21.68 14.05 6.98
C ARG A 96 22.41 15.17 6.24
N GLY A 97 21.83 15.68 5.16
CA GLY A 97 22.36 16.86 4.46
C GLY A 97 22.54 18.04 5.40
N GLN A 98 21.52 18.36 6.21
CA GLN A 98 21.58 19.43 7.19
C GLN A 98 22.64 19.20 8.26
N TYR A 99 22.78 17.97 8.78
CA TYR A 99 23.81 17.65 9.78
C TYR A 99 25.22 17.72 9.23
N LYS A 100 25.42 17.30 7.98
CA LYS A 100 26.71 17.44 7.30
C LYS A 100 27.11 18.91 7.14
N ASP A 101 26.18 19.75 6.67
CA ASP A 101 26.42 21.20 6.53
C ASP A 101 26.71 21.85 7.90
N ASN A 102 25.96 21.46 8.93
CA ASN A 102 26.16 21.91 10.30
C ASN A 102 27.54 21.50 10.86
N ALA A 103 27.99 20.28 10.57
CA ALA A 103 29.31 19.80 10.98
C ALA A 103 30.46 20.56 10.30
N GLU A 104 30.31 20.89 9.02
CA GLU A 104 31.26 21.71 8.28
C GLU A 104 31.35 23.13 8.87
N VAL A 105 30.20 23.78 9.13
CA VAL A 105 30.16 25.10 9.76
C VAL A 105 30.79 25.08 11.16
N ALA A 106 30.47 24.06 11.98
CA ALA A 106 31.04 23.93 13.32
C ALA A 106 32.56 23.71 13.28
N GLN A 107 33.07 23.00 12.27
CA GLN A 107 34.50 22.82 12.05
C GLN A 107 35.20 24.13 11.68
N PHE A 108 34.67 24.91 10.73
CA PHE A 108 35.24 26.22 10.39
C PHE A 108 35.23 27.20 11.57
N ARG A 109 34.14 27.22 12.35
CA ARG A 109 34.07 28.06 13.56
C ARG A 109 35.10 27.63 14.60
N ARG A 110 35.35 26.33 14.76
CA ARG A 110 36.41 25.82 15.67
C ARG A 110 37.79 26.27 15.22
N GLU A 111 38.11 26.14 13.93
CA GLU A 111 39.39 26.56 13.37
C GLU A 111 39.65 28.06 13.54
N ALA A 112 38.58 28.86 13.52
CA ALA A 112 38.61 30.30 13.82
C ALA A 112 38.60 30.64 15.33
N GLY A 113 38.54 29.65 16.22
CA GLY A 113 38.42 29.85 17.67
C GLY A 113 37.04 30.37 18.14
N LEU A 114 36.01 30.28 17.30
CA LEU A 114 34.65 30.78 17.50
C LEU A 114 33.64 29.71 17.94
N ALA A 115 34.06 28.45 18.06
CA ALA A 115 33.22 27.34 18.55
C ALA A 115 34.05 26.39 19.42
N SER A 116 33.38 25.69 20.33
CA SER A 116 34.04 24.78 21.26
C SER A 116 34.53 23.50 20.58
N ALA A 117 35.50 22.85 21.20
CA ALA A 117 35.95 21.53 20.75
C ALA A 117 34.88 20.44 20.91
N ILE A 118 33.82 20.69 21.68
CA ILE A 118 32.70 19.77 21.88
C ILE A 118 31.71 19.92 20.72
N ASP A 119 31.38 21.14 20.30
CA ASP A 119 30.37 21.39 19.26
C ASP A 119 30.69 20.69 17.94
N GLY A 120 31.93 20.83 17.43
CA GLY A 120 32.30 20.14 16.19
C GLY A 120 32.44 18.62 16.32
N SER A 121 32.72 18.09 17.52
CA SER A 121 32.74 16.63 17.74
C SER A 121 31.32 16.07 17.78
N LEU A 122 30.43 16.79 18.45
CA LEU A 122 29.01 16.51 18.51
C LEU A 122 28.37 16.50 17.11
N ALA A 123 28.65 17.53 16.29
CA ALA A 123 28.12 17.61 14.93
C ALA A 123 28.55 16.43 14.03
N ARG A 124 29.82 16.00 14.13
CA ARG A 124 30.31 14.81 13.41
C ARG A 124 29.61 13.53 13.85
N SER A 125 29.50 13.30 15.16
CA SER A 125 28.82 12.11 15.68
C SER A 125 27.35 12.05 15.24
N GLN A 126 26.70 13.19 15.03
CA GLN A 126 25.31 13.25 14.57
C GLN A 126 25.16 12.91 13.09
N ASP A 127 26.07 13.36 12.23
CA ASP A 127 26.10 12.95 10.81
C ASP A 127 26.32 11.44 10.68
N GLU A 128 27.24 10.87 11.48
CA GLU A 128 27.49 9.41 11.50
C GLU A 128 26.25 8.62 11.92
N VAL A 129 25.52 9.07 12.95
CA VAL A 129 24.25 8.46 13.37
C VAL A 129 23.19 8.58 12.28
N ALA A 130 23.03 9.78 11.70
CA ALA A 130 22.06 10.03 10.62
C ALA A 130 22.37 9.19 9.36
N GLN A 131 23.64 8.94 9.06
CA GLN A 131 24.06 8.04 8.00
C GLN A 131 23.61 6.60 8.25
N GLY A 132 23.83 6.07 9.46
CA GLY A 132 23.40 4.72 9.82
C GLY A 132 21.87 4.57 9.75
N GLU A 133 21.15 5.58 10.26
CA GLU A 133 19.70 5.66 10.21
C GLU A 133 19.14 5.71 8.78
N LEU A 134 19.77 6.47 7.89
CA LEU A 134 19.42 6.51 6.47
C LEU A 134 19.61 5.14 5.82
N GLY A 135 20.75 4.48 6.08
CA GLY A 135 21.01 3.13 5.56
C GLY A 135 19.97 2.11 6.01
N PHE A 136 19.54 2.16 7.28
CA PHE A 136 18.47 1.31 7.79
C PHE A 136 17.12 1.58 7.10
N ALA A 137 16.77 2.86 6.89
CA ALA A 137 15.55 3.21 6.17
C ALA A 137 15.56 2.77 4.70
N GLN A 138 16.72 2.85 4.04
CA GLN A 138 16.90 2.35 2.68
C GLN A 138 16.68 0.84 2.59
N GLY A 139 17.28 0.06 3.50
CA GLY A 139 17.06 -1.40 3.53
C GLY A 139 15.58 -1.77 3.72
N ARG A 140 14.85 -1.06 4.59
CA ARG A 140 13.40 -1.26 4.73
C ARG A 140 12.62 -0.94 3.46
N LEU A 141 13.02 0.11 2.72
CA LEU A 141 12.40 0.45 1.45
C LEU A 141 12.65 -0.65 0.40
N ASP A 142 13.86 -1.20 0.35
CA ASP A 142 14.21 -2.30 -0.57
C ASP A 142 13.39 -3.57 -0.26
N ASP A 143 13.23 -3.91 1.02
CA ASP A 143 12.38 -5.03 1.46
C ASP A 143 10.91 -4.82 1.07
N ALA A 144 10.37 -3.62 1.33
CA ALA A 144 8.99 -3.28 0.94
C ALA A 144 8.79 -3.30 -0.57
N MET A 145 9.82 -2.89 -1.33
CA MET A 145 9.78 -2.93 -2.78
C MET A 145 9.77 -4.35 -3.33
N THR A 146 10.57 -5.24 -2.73
CA THR A 146 10.60 -6.66 -3.04
C THR A 146 9.24 -7.31 -2.78
N GLU A 147 8.62 -7.01 -1.63
CA GLU A 147 7.30 -7.56 -1.29
C GLU A 147 6.21 -7.08 -2.25
N LEU A 148 6.17 -5.78 -2.58
CA LEU A 148 5.19 -5.28 -3.54
C LEU A 148 5.40 -5.90 -4.93
N ALA A 149 6.65 -6.00 -5.40
CA ALA A 149 6.98 -6.62 -6.68
C ALA A 149 6.48 -8.06 -6.75
N ARG A 150 6.72 -8.85 -5.69
CA ARG A 150 6.22 -10.21 -5.55
C ARG A 150 4.69 -10.29 -5.64
N LEU A 151 3.97 -9.38 -4.96
CA LEU A 151 2.51 -9.37 -4.96
C LEU A 151 1.90 -9.00 -6.33
N VAL A 152 2.60 -8.20 -7.14
CA VAL A 152 2.13 -7.78 -8.47
C VAL A 152 2.75 -8.58 -9.63
N GLY A 153 3.50 -9.64 -9.33
CA GLY A 153 4.18 -10.47 -10.34
C GLY A 153 5.20 -9.69 -11.18
N ASP A 154 5.93 -8.76 -10.56
CA ASP A 154 6.97 -7.95 -11.20
C ASP A 154 8.34 -8.20 -10.54
N THR A 155 9.41 -7.65 -11.13
CA THR A 155 10.74 -7.60 -10.51
C THR A 155 10.91 -6.31 -9.70
N PRO A 156 11.71 -6.32 -8.61
CA PRO A 156 11.98 -5.11 -7.84
C PRO A 156 12.51 -3.96 -8.69
N GLU A 157 13.38 -4.24 -9.66
CA GLU A 157 14.02 -3.25 -10.54
C GLU A 157 13.01 -2.61 -11.50
N ALA A 158 12.18 -3.41 -12.17
CA ALA A 158 11.16 -2.91 -13.08
C ALA A 158 10.08 -2.11 -12.32
N LEU A 159 9.69 -2.57 -11.14
CA LEU A 159 8.74 -1.85 -10.30
C LEU A 159 9.33 -0.53 -9.80
N ALA A 160 10.60 -0.51 -9.36
CA ALA A 160 11.28 0.71 -8.95
C ALA A 160 11.36 1.72 -10.10
N ALA A 161 11.69 1.29 -11.32
CA ALA A 161 11.70 2.14 -12.51
C ALA A 161 10.32 2.76 -12.81
N ARG A 162 9.23 2.01 -12.58
CA ARG A 162 7.86 2.49 -12.77
C ARG A 162 7.38 3.44 -11.67
N LEU A 163 7.71 3.16 -10.41
CA LEU A 163 7.29 3.97 -9.28
C LEU A 163 8.08 5.28 -9.14
N GLY A 164 9.32 5.26 -9.61
CA GLY A 164 10.23 6.39 -9.61
C GLY A 164 10.58 6.87 -8.20
N ALA A 165 10.88 8.17 -8.12
CA ALA A 165 11.22 8.84 -6.87
C ALA A 165 10.04 8.88 -5.88
N SER A 166 10.34 9.40 -4.69
CA SER A 166 9.35 9.58 -3.63
C SER A 166 8.12 10.35 -4.10
N ALA A 167 6.95 9.83 -3.76
CA ALA A 167 5.66 10.44 -4.04
C ALA A 167 4.77 10.35 -2.79
N PRO A 168 3.75 11.24 -2.65
CA PRO A 168 2.86 11.23 -1.51
C PRO A 168 2.14 9.89 -1.30
N ILE A 169 1.82 9.59 -0.05
CA ILE A 169 0.89 8.50 0.28
C ILE A 169 -0.46 8.85 -0.36
N PRO A 170 -1.10 7.91 -1.09
CA PRO A 170 -2.34 8.19 -1.80
C PRO A 170 -3.46 8.57 -0.82
N ASN A 171 -4.18 9.64 -1.14
CA ASN A 171 -5.43 9.96 -0.45
C ASN A 171 -6.60 9.23 -1.12
N PRO A 172 -7.58 8.74 -0.34
CA PRO A 172 -8.81 8.22 -0.91
C PRO A 172 -9.53 9.36 -1.66
N PRO A 173 -10.15 9.07 -2.83
CA PRO A 173 -10.80 10.08 -3.66
C PRO A 173 -12.11 10.60 -3.05
N VAL A 174 -12.69 9.84 -2.12
CA VAL A 174 -13.92 10.15 -1.39
C VAL A 174 -13.65 10.09 0.10
N ASP A 175 -14.34 10.90 0.89
CA ASP A 175 -14.22 10.84 2.35
C ASP A 175 -14.81 9.51 2.88
N PRO A 176 -13.98 8.59 3.39
CA PRO A 176 -14.46 7.31 3.89
C PRO A 176 -15.37 7.45 5.12
N LEU A 177 -15.22 8.52 5.90
CA LEU A 177 -16.12 8.82 7.02
C LEU A 177 -17.48 9.35 6.54
N ALA A 178 -17.64 9.78 5.30
CA ALA A 178 -18.97 10.16 4.80
C ALA A 178 -19.81 8.93 4.41
N ILE A 179 -19.16 7.81 4.07
CA ILE A 179 -19.79 6.63 3.48
C ILE A 179 -20.01 5.51 4.53
N ALA A 180 -19.19 5.47 5.58
CA ALA A 180 -19.30 4.45 6.62
C ALA A 180 -20.55 4.57 7.49
N ALA A 181 -21.19 3.42 7.77
CA ALA A 181 -22.29 3.34 8.73
C ALA A 181 -21.86 3.88 10.12
N PRO A 182 -22.71 4.63 10.84
CA PRO A 182 -22.34 5.25 12.12
C PRO A 182 -21.90 4.26 13.21
N ASP A 183 -22.42 3.04 13.17
CA ASP A 183 -22.20 1.96 14.15
C ASP A 183 -21.04 1.02 13.80
N ASP A 184 -20.36 1.21 12.65
CA ASP A 184 -19.19 0.40 12.28
C ASP A 184 -17.99 0.75 13.17
N PRO A 185 -17.41 -0.19 13.96
CA PRO A 185 -16.26 0.08 14.82
C PRO A 185 -15.01 0.57 14.05
N ARG A 186 -14.87 0.22 12.76
CA ARG A 186 -13.76 0.69 11.90
C ARG A 186 -13.85 2.19 11.62
N ARG A 187 -15.06 2.75 11.66
CA ARG A 187 -15.28 4.21 11.53
C ARG A 187 -14.59 4.97 12.66
N ALA A 188 -14.69 4.48 13.90
CA ALA A 188 -14.06 5.10 15.06
C ALA A 188 -12.52 5.08 14.93
N ALA A 189 -11.94 3.94 14.55
CA ALA A 189 -10.50 3.82 14.33
C ALA A 189 -9.99 4.79 13.23
N LEU A 190 -10.76 4.96 12.15
CA LEU A 190 -10.44 5.93 11.10
C LEU A 190 -10.53 7.38 11.60
N ALA A 191 -11.57 7.72 12.37
CA ALA A 191 -11.73 9.05 12.96
C ALA A 191 -10.56 9.38 13.93
N ASP A 192 -10.14 8.42 14.74
CA ASP A 192 -8.97 8.56 15.60
C ASP A 192 -7.68 8.80 14.80
N GLY A 193 -7.52 8.10 13.66
CA GLY A 193 -6.43 8.30 12.72
C GLY A 193 -6.41 9.72 12.12
N VAL A 194 -7.57 10.23 11.71
CA VAL A 194 -7.72 11.61 11.20
C VAL A 194 -7.34 12.64 12.27
N LEU A 195 -7.84 12.48 13.49
CA LEU A 195 -7.51 13.38 14.60
C LEU A 195 -6.02 13.33 14.97
N ARG A 196 -5.42 12.13 14.94
CA ARG A 196 -3.99 11.96 15.19
C ARG A 196 -3.15 12.68 14.13
N GLU A 197 -3.48 12.51 12.84
CA GLU A 197 -2.80 13.22 11.75
C GLU A 197 -2.89 14.74 11.93
N ALA A 198 -4.08 15.27 12.24
CA ALA A 198 -4.28 16.71 12.44
C ALA A 198 -3.44 17.26 13.61
N ARG A 199 -3.39 16.55 14.74
CA ARG A 199 -2.57 16.93 15.91
C ARG A 199 -1.08 16.96 15.56
N LEU A 200 -0.59 15.96 14.84
CA LEU A 200 0.81 15.88 14.41
C LEU A 200 1.15 16.97 13.38
N ALA A 201 0.22 17.30 12.48
CA ALA A 201 0.40 18.40 11.53
C ALA A 201 0.57 19.75 12.26
N GLN A 202 -0.22 19.99 13.32
CA GLN A 202 -0.04 21.18 14.16
C GLN A 202 1.31 21.15 14.91
N ALA A 203 1.65 20.03 15.54
CA ALA A 203 2.91 19.87 16.27
C ALA A 203 4.13 20.07 15.37
N LEU A 204 4.05 19.66 14.10
CA LEU A 204 5.10 19.85 13.12
C LEU A 204 5.34 21.32 12.82
N GLU A 205 4.28 22.11 12.63
CA GLU A 205 4.40 23.54 12.38
C GLU A 205 5.04 24.26 13.59
N GLU A 206 4.67 23.88 14.81
CA GLU A 206 5.28 24.38 16.04
C GLU A 206 6.77 23.99 16.13
N SER A 207 7.10 22.72 15.84
CA SER A 207 8.48 22.23 15.86
C SER A 207 9.38 22.94 14.85
N ARG A 208 8.87 23.21 13.64
CA ARG A 208 9.56 23.97 12.60
C ARG A 208 9.85 25.42 13.01
N ARG A 209 8.97 26.06 13.80
CA ARG A 209 9.26 27.38 14.39
C ARG A 209 10.42 27.28 15.38
N THR A 210 10.39 26.29 16.26
CA THR A 210 11.46 26.05 17.24
C THR A 210 12.82 25.85 16.58
N VAL A 211 12.90 25.13 15.45
CA VAL A 211 14.16 25.01 14.67
C VAL A 211 14.63 26.35 14.14
N ARG A 212 13.73 27.18 13.59
CA ARG A 212 14.10 28.53 13.10
C ARG A 212 14.66 29.39 14.23
N ASP A 213 14.02 29.37 15.39
CA ASP A 213 14.45 30.14 16.56
C ASP A 213 15.79 29.63 17.11
N ALA A 214 15.96 28.32 17.24
CA ALA A 214 17.20 27.70 17.68
C ALA A 214 18.37 28.00 16.71
N ARG A 215 18.09 27.99 15.39
CA ARG A 215 19.09 28.33 14.37
C ARG A 215 19.48 29.80 14.43
N ASN A 216 18.53 30.70 14.66
CA ASN A 216 18.81 32.13 14.85
C ASN A 216 19.65 32.38 16.11
N ALA A 217 19.32 31.72 17.23
CA ALA A 217 20.07 31.80 18.48
C ALA A 217 21.51 31.27 18.34
N TYR A 218 21.70 30.15 17.62
CA TYR A 218 23.03 29.60 17.35
C TYR A 218 23.90 30.53 16.49
N ARG A 219 23.27 31.18 15.49
CA ARG A 219 23.96 32.13 14.60
C ARG A 219 24.36 33.42 15.33
N SER A 220 23.52 33.93 16.23
CA SER A 220 23.82 35.12 17.03
C SER A 220 24.72 34.86 18.23
N GLY A 221 25.03 33.58 18.53
CA GLY A 221 25.80 33.17 19.71
C GLY A 221 25.00 33.20 21.02
N ALA A 222 23.69 33.48 20.96
CA ALA A 222 22.79 33.46 22.11
C ALA A 222 22.37 32.04 22.53
N GLY A 223 22.62 31.03 21.69
CA GLY A 223 22.31 29.63 21.94
C GLY A 223 23.44 28.68 21.51
N GLY A 224 23.48 27.49 22.11
CA GLY A 224 24.46 26.46 21.81
C GLY A 224 24.06 25.54 20.66
N PHE A 225 25.05 24.86 20.05
CA PHE A 225 24.82 23.90 18.97
C PHE A 225 23.91 22.74 19.41
N ALA A 226 24.06 22.28 20.66
CA ALA A 226 23.22 21.22 21.22
C ALA A 226 21.71 21.56 21.18
N THR A 227 21.33 22.82 21.39
CA THR A 227 19.92 23.25 21.32
C THR A 227 19.38 23.19 19.90
N LEU A 228 20.18 23.63 18.91
CA LEU A 228 19.83 23.51 17.49
C LEU A 228 19.62 22.04 17.11
N TYR A 229 20.56 21.17 17.47
CA TYR A 229 20.45 19.75 17.19
C TYR A 229 19.19 19.12 17.81
N VAL A 230 18.92 19.37 19.09
CA VAL A 230 17.71 18.82 19.74
C VAL A 230 16.44 19.29 19.03
N ALA A 231 16.38 20.54 18.58
CA ALA A 231 15.25 21.06 17.82
C ALA A 231 15.10 20.38 16.45
N GLU A 232 16.20 20.18 15.72
CA GLU A 232 16.22 19.52 14.39
C GLU A 232 15.82 18.04 14.50
N ALA A 233 16.37 17.33 15.49
CA ALA A 233 16.01 15.94 15.78
C ALA A 233 14.53 15.81 16.19
N ALA A 234 14.03 16.72 17.03
CA ALA A 234 12.61 16.74 17.42
C ALA A 234 11.69 17.00 16.23
N THR A 235 12.04 17.93 15.34
CA THR A 235 11.24 18.21 14.13
C THR A 235 11.18 16.99 13.21
N THR A 236 12.32 16.33 12.99
CA THR A 236 12.35 15.10 12.18
C THR A 236 11.49 14.01 12.80
N ALA A 237 11.57 13.81 14.13
CA ALA A 237 10.76 12.82 14.82
C ALA A 237 9.25 13.10 14.65
N VAL A 238 8.83 14.36 14.69
CA VAL A 238 7.43 14.75 14.44
C VAL A 238 7.04 14.55 12.98
N ASP A 239 7.90 14.89 12.01
CA ASP A 239 7.68 14.66 10.57
C ASP A 239 7.48 13.16 10.27
N LEU A 240 8.33 12.30 10.84
CA LEU A 240 8.21 10.84 10.72
C LEU A 240 6.93 10.30 11.39
N ALA A 241 6.58 10.80 12.57
CA ALA A 241 5.34 10.42 13.23
C ALA A 241 4.10 10.84 12.40
N LEU A 242 4.12 12.03 11.78
CA LEU A 242 3.06 12.48 10.89
C LEU A 242 2.94 11.58 9.64
N LEU A 243 4.07 11.19 9.07
CA LEU A 243 4.13 10.27 7.95
C LEU A 243 3.53 8.89 8.30
N ASP A 244 3.86 8.35 9.47
CA ASP A 244 3.27 7.11 9.97
C ASP A 244 1.77 7.24 10.27
N ALA A 245 1.33 8.38 10.81
CA ALA A 245 -0.09 8.65 11.04
C ALA A 245 -0.88 8.73 9.73
N ARG A 246 -0.32 9.34 8.68
CA ARG A 246 -0.91 9.36 7.34
C ARG A 246 -1.08 7.96 6.77
N ALA A 247 -0.04 7.14 6.84
CA ALA A 247 -0.12 5.75 6.41
C ALA A 247 -1.17 4.97 7.21
N GLY A 248 -1.18 5.13 8.54
CA GLY A 248 -2.15 4.51 9.43
C GLY A 248 -3.60 4.90 9.10
N ARG A 249 -3.88 6.18 8.78
CA ARG A 249 -5.20 6.63 8.32
C ARG A 249 -5.62 5.94 7.02
N VAL A 250 -4.70 5.80 6.06
CA VAL A 250 -5.00 5.11 4.80
C VAL A 250 -5.21 3.61 5.01
N THR A 251 -4.43 2.96 5.87
CA THR A 251 -4.68 1.58 6.30
C THR A 251 -6.07 1.42 6.93
N ALA A 252 -6.45 2.29 7.87
CA ALA A 252 -7.79 2.28 8.46
C ALA A 252 -8.91 2.50 7.41
N THR A 253 -8.64 3.28 6.37
CA THR A 253 -9.56 3.44 5.24
C THR A 253 -9.72 2.14 4.45
N LEU A 254 -8.62 1.43 4.18
CA LEU A 254 -8.65 0.12 3.52
C LEU A 254 -9.37 -0.93 4.38
N ASP A 255 -9.24 -0.87 5.71
CA ASP A 255 -9.95 -1.75 6.67
C ASP A 255 -11.45 -1.53 6.60
N LEU A 256 -11.86 -0.27 6.60
CA LEU A 256 -13.25 0.12 6.46
C LEU A 256 -13.85 -0.38 5.13
N TRP A 257 -13.15 -0.18 4.01
CA TRP A 257 -13.61 -0.65 2.69
C TRP A 257 -13.66 -2.17 2.58
N SER A 258 -12.78 -2.90 3.27
CA SER A 258 -12.80 -4.37 3.25
C SER A 258 -14.09 -4.97 3.82
N GLY A 259 -14.80 -4.21 4.67
CA GLY A 259 -16.10 -4.59 5.23
C GLY A 259 -17.31 -4.15 4.43
N GLN A 260 -17.13 -3.44 3.31
CA GLN A 260 -18.21 -2.98 2.43
C GLN A 260 -18.46 -3.98 1.29
N ASP A 261 -19.48 -3.70 0.46
CA ASP A 261 -19.81 -4.57 -0.67
C ASP A 261 -18.65 -4.70 -1.67
N GLN A 262 -18.31 -5.94 -2.00
CA GLN A 262 -17.21 -6.31 -2.89
C GLN A 262 -17.73 -6.66 -4.29
N GLY A 263 -18.79 -5.99 -4.75
CA GLY A 263 -19.41 -6.23 -6.06
C GLY A 263 -18.41 -6.23 -7.22
N TRP A 264 -17.39 -5.37 -7.18
CA TRP A 264 -16.30 -5.34 -8.16
C TRP A 264 -15.54 -6.67 -8.26
N ALA A 265 -15.36 -7.40 -7.17
CA ALA A 265 -14.62 -8.66 -7.16
C ALA A 265 -15.41 -9.81 -7.82
N ARG A 266 -16.73 -9.66 -7.97
CA ARG A 266 -17.61 -10.59 -8.70
C ARG A 266 -17.59 -10.39 -10.22
N GLU A 267 -16.99 -9.32 -10.72
CA GLU A 267 -16.95 -9.03 -12.15
C GLU A 267 -16.30 -10.20 -12.94
N GLY A 268 -16.96 -10.59 -14.03
CA GLY A 268 -16.53 -11.71 -14.88
C GLY A 268 -16.73 -13.11 -14.31
N LEU A 269 -17.43 -13.26 -13.18
CA LEU A 269 -17.76 -14.57 -12.57
C LEU A 269 -19.20 -15.02 -12.84
N ALA A 270 -19.93 -14.30 -13.70
CA ALA A 270 -21.23 -14.74 -14.19
C ALA A 270 -21.12 -16.09 -14.91
N PRO A 271 -22.14 -16.96 -14.82
CA PRO A 271 -22.11 -18.24 -15.53
C PRO A 271 -21.94 -18.00 -17.02
N VAL A 272 -21.00 -18.72 -17.62
CA VAL A 272 -20.83 -18.72 -19.08
C VAL A 272 -22.00 -19.52 -19.64
N VAL A 273 -23.14 -18.87 -19.84
CA VAL A 273 -24.23 -19.43 -20.65
C VAL A 273 -23.75 -19.30 -22.09
N ALA A 274 -23.43 -20.42 -22.73
CA ALA A 274 -23.04 -20.38 -24.14
C ALA A 274 -24.13 -19.64 -24.95
N PRO A 275 -23.80 -18.57 -25.70
CA PRO A 275 -24.65 -18.23 -26.84
C PRO A 275 -24.66 -19.46 -27.76
N VAL A 276 -25.84 -19.81 -28.27
CA VAL A 276 -25.97 -20.80 -29.36
C VAL A 276 -24.95 -20.41 -30.44
N PRO A 277 -23.97 -21.26 -30.79
CA PRO A 277 -22.89 -20.82 -31.66
C PRO A 277 -23.38 -20.74 -33.11
N PRO A 278 -23.09 -19.67 -33.86
CA PRO A 278 -22.67 -19.86 -35.24
C PRO A 278 -21.23 -20.40 -35.22
N ALA A 279 -20.96 -21.37 -36.09
CA ALA A 279 -19.68 -22.06 -36.18
C ALA A 279 -18.51 -21.13 -36.54
N THR A 280 -17.29 -21.59 -36.21
CA THR A 280 -15.93 -21.07 -36.54
C THR A 280 -15.50 -19.82 -35.78
N ASP A 281 -14.26 -19.66 -35.26
CA ASP A 281 -12.97 -20.32 -35.48
C ASP A 281 -12.17 -20.45 -34.17
N GLU A 282 -11.12 -21.27 -34.21
CA GLU A 282 -10.19 -21.60 -33.13
C GLU A 282 -9.59 -20.39 -32.38
N THR A 283 -9.49 -20.51 -31.04
CA THR A 283 -8.41 -19.88 -30.28
C THR A 283 -7.97 -20.85 -29.19
N ILE A 284 -6.80 -21.45 -29.37
CA ILE A 284 -6.15 -22.31 -28.38
C ILE A 284 -5.54 -21.40 -27.30
N THR A 285 -6.20 -21.27 -26.16
CA THR A 285 -5.55 -20.80 -24.93
C THR A 285 -4.76 -21.94 -24.31
N VAL A 286 -3.44 -21.81 -24.26
CA VAL A 286 -2.55 -22.69 -23.50
C VAL A 286 -2.90 -22.54 -22.01
N THR A 287 -3.58 -23.53 -21.45
CA THR A 287 -3.73 -23.67 -20.00
C THR A 287 -2.41 -24.17 -19.44
N ALA A 288 -1.70 -23.35 -18.68
CA ALA A 288 -0.78 -23.87 -17.68
C ALA A 288 -1.58 -24.83 -16.77
N GLY A 289 -1.03 -26.03 -16.53
CA GLY A 289 -1.67 -27.03 -15.69
C GLY A 289 -1.83 -26.48 -14.28
N CYS A 290 -3.08 -26.38 -13.82
CA CYS A 290 -3.39 -26.20 -12.41
C CYS A 290 -3.35 -27.59 -11.77
N ASP A 291 -2.14 -28.05 -11.43
CA ASP A 291 -1.91 -29.30 -10.67
C ASP A 291 -1.91 -29.02 -9.16
#